data_AF-A0A1F6PVX6-F1
#
_entry.id   AF-A0A1F6PVX6-F1
#
_cell.length_a   1.000
_cell.length_b   1.000
_cell.length_c   1.000
_cell.angle_alpha   90.00
_cell.angle_beta   90.00
_cell.angle_gamma   90.00
#
_symmetry.space_group_name_H-M   'P 1'
#
loop_
_entity.id
_entity.type
_entity.pdbx_description
1 polymer ?
#
loop_
_entity_poly.entity_id
_entity_poly.type
_entity_poly.pdbx_seq_one_letter_code
_entity_poly.pdbx_strand_id
1 'polypeptide(L)'
;MKQHKDILIRQSFEKADEALLSAKINIDNNMLTTAQNRIYYAIFYSVLALGYYRNFVTSKHGQLLGWFNKTFIYEENVFSHEFFEIYKEAFESRRKSDYEFSWKPNREDILSDLESAKNFVQKIKEYVSNLDI
;
A
#
# COMPACT_ATOMS: atom_id res chain seq x y z
N MET A 1 -15.71 17.47 11.38
CA MET A 1 -15.98 16.88 10.06
C MET A 1 -14.77 16.96 9.12
N LYS A 2 -14.13 18.13 8.90
CA LYS A 2 -12.83 18.23 8.18
C LYS A 2 -11.64 17.73 9.01
N GLN A 3 -11.46 18.24 10.24
CA GLN A 3 -10.39 17.81 11.16
C GLN A 3 -10.31 16.29 11.41
N HIS A 4 -11.45 15.58 11.41
CA HIS A 4 -11.44 14.13 11.64
C HIS A 4 -10.84 13.36 10.45
N LYS A 5 -11.08 13.84 9.23
CA LYS A 5 -10.55 13.25 8.00
C LYS A 5 -9.04 13.46 7.89
N ASP A 6 -8.55 14.65 8.22
CA ASP A 6 -7.12 14.97 8.17
C ASP A 6 -6.34 14.09 9.17
N ILE A 7 -6.92 13.83 10.34
CA ILE A 7 -6.37 12.90 11.34
C ILE A 7 -6.29 11.48 10.77
N LEU A 8 -7.35 10.98 10.13
CA LEU A 8 -7.38 9.63 9.55
C LEU A 8 -6.37 9.48 8.41
N ILE A 9 -6.24 10.50 7.55
CA ILE A 9 -5.24 10.54 6.47
C ILE A 9 -3.83 10.46 7.07
N ARG A 10 -3.52 11.32 8.05
CA ARG A 10 -2.22 11.34 8.72
C ARG A 10 -1.90 10.00 9.38
N GLN A 11 -2.82 9.46 10.17
CA GLN A 11 -2.66 8.16 10.83
C GLN A 11 -2.48 7.01 9.83
N SER A 12 -3.13 7.08 8.67
CA SER A 12 -2.94 6.07 7.61
C SER A 12 -1.52 6.14 7.04
N PHE A 13 -0.97 7.34 6.83
CA PHE A 13 0.42 7.47 6.39
C PHE A 13 1.43 7.07 7.46
N GLU A 14 1.19 7.39 8.72
CA GLU A 14 1.99 6.89 9.86
C GLU A 14 2.01 5.35 9.85
N LYS A 15 0.85 4.70 9.65
CA LYS A 15 0.75 3.24 9.54
C LYS A 15 1.46 2.68 8.30
N ALA A 16 1.44 3.40 7.19
CA ALA A 16 2.17 3.00 5.98
C ALA A 16 3.69 3.00 6.24
N ASP A 17 4.21 4.03 6.92
CA ASP A 17 5.62 4.14 7.27
C ASP A 17 6.06 3.08 8.28
N GLU A 18 5.25 2.83 9.31
CA GLU A 18 5.47 1.74 10.26
C GLU A 18 5.55 0.39 9.54
N ALA A 19 4.69 0.16 8.55
CA ALA A 19 4.69 -1.06 7.76
C ALA A 19 5.93 -1.20 6.88
N LEU A 20 6.42 -0.13 6.24
CA LEU A 20 7.68 -0.13 5.48
C LEU A 20 8.88 -0.43 6.39
N LEU A 21 8.94 0.20 7.57
CA LEU A 21 9.98 -0.07 8.56
C LEU A 21 9.92 -1.53 9.02
N SER A 22 8.72 -2.02 9.34
CA SER A 22 8.52 -3.42 9.74
C SER A 22 8.95 -4.39 8.64
N ALA A 23 8.62 -4.11 7.37
CA ALA A 23 9.06 -4.92 6.24
C ALA A 23 10.60 -5.00 6.18
N LYS A 24 11.28 -3.85 6.30
CA LYS A 24 12.75 -3.80 6.30
C LYS A 24 13.35 -4.65 7.44
N ILE A 25 12.86 -4.48 8.67
CA ILE A 25 13.31 -5.27 9.83
C ILE A 25 13.10 -6.77 9.59
N ASN A 26 11.97 -7.17 9.01
CA ASN A 26 11.69 -8.57 8.71
C ASN A 26 12.64 -9.13 7.64
N ILE A 27 12.99 -8.37 6.60
CA ILE A 27 13.98 -8.78 5.59
C ILE A 27 15.35 -9.01 6.24
N ASP A 28 15.78 -8.08 7.09
CA ASP A 28 17.07 -8.15 7.78
C ASP A 28 17.15 -9.36 8.74
N ASN A 29 16.00 -9.81 9.25
CA ASN A 29 15.87 -11.02 10.08
C ASN A 29 15.46 -12.27 9.30
N ASN A 30 15.53 -12.25 7.96
CA ASN A 30 15.17 -13.37 7.08
C ASN A 30 13.72 -13.87 7.23
N MET A 31 12.82 -13.03 7.73
CA MET A 31 11.37 -13.28 7.87
C MET A 31 10.63 -12.81 6.60
N LEU A 32 10.96 -13.41 5.46
CA LEU A 32 10.58 -12.89 4.14
C LEU A 32 9.07 -12.91 3.86
N THR A 33 8.34 -13.92 4.33
CA THR A 33 6.86 -13.97 4.20
C THR A 33 6.18 -12.88 5.03
N THR A 34 6.70 -12.61 6.23
CA THR A 34 6.22 -11.50 7.07
C THR A 34 6.56 -10.15 6.43
N ALA A 35 7.74 -10.02 5.80
CA ALA A 35 8.10 -8.81 5.06
C ALA A 35 7.12 -8.55 3.90
N GLN A 36 6.79 -9.57 3.10
CA GLN A 36 5.80 -9.44 2.01
C GLN A 36 4.44 -8.94 2.52
N ASN A 37 3.96 -9.50 3.64
CA ASN A 37 2.72 -9.06 4.27
C ASN A 37 2.80 -7.56 4.65
N ARG A 38 3.91 -7.13 5.25
CA ARG A 38 4.11 -5.73 5.64
C ARG A 38 4.23 -4.78 4.44
N ILE A 39 4.86 -5.21 3.35
CA ILE A 39 4.92 -4.46 2.09
C ILE A 39 3.51 -4.18 1.56
N TYR A 40 2.65 -5.20 1.51
CA TYR A 40 1.26 -5.03 1.13
C TYR A 40 0.53 -4.02 2.03
N TYR A 41 0.70 -4.12 3.35
CA TYR A 41 0.03 -3.20 4.27
C TYR A 41 0.49 -1.76 4.13
N ALA A 42 1.76 -1.51 3.79
CA ALA A 42 2.25 -0.17 3.48
C ALA A 42 1.45 0.46 2.32
N ILE A 43 1.32 -0.29 1.22
CA ILE A 43 0.52 0.12 0.05
C ILE A 43 -0.94 0.31 0.46
N PHE A 44 -1.54 -0.66 1.13
CA PHE A 44 -2.94 -0.61 1.57
C PHE A 44 -3.24 0.64 2.40
N TYR A 45 -2.41 0.96 3.39
CA TYR A 45 -2.63 2.14 4.24
C TYR A 45 -2.46 3.45 3.47
N SER A 46 -1.52 3.53 2.53
CA SER A 46 -1.39 4.72 1.67
C SER A 46 -2.62 4.93 0.77
N VAL A 47 -3.18 3.87 0.19
CA VAL A 47 -4.42 3.94 -0.59
C VAL A 47 -5.64 4.21 0.31
N LEU A 48 -5.64 3.72 1.55
CA LEU A 48 -6.69 4.03 2.51
C LEU A 48 -6.71 5.53 2.84
N ALA A 49 -5.55 6.18 2.89
CA ALA A 49 -5.45 7.64 3.01
C ALA A 49 -6.15 8.37 1.85
N LEU A 50 -5.97 7.89 0.61
CA LEU A 50 -6.73 8.39 -0.56
C LEU A 50 -8.23 8.13 -0.42
N GLY A 51 -8.61 6.96 0.11
CA GLY A 51 -9.99 6.63 0.44
C GLY A 51 -10.62 7.67 1.35
N TYR A 52 -9.98 7.96 2.49
CA TYR A 52 -10.42 9.02 3.39
C TYR A 52 -10.48 10.38 2.69
N TYR A 53 -9.45 10.72 1.88
CA TYR A 53 -9.42 11.93 1.06
C TYR A 53 -10.62 12.04 0.11
N ARG A 54 -11.12 10.94 -0.46
CA ARG A 54 -12.27 10.91 -1.36
C ARG A 54 -13.60 10.53 -0.68
N ASN A 55 -13.65 10.50 0.66
CA ASN A 55 -14.80 10.03 1.43
C ASN A 55 -15.26 8.60 1.06
N PHE A 56 -14.34 7.78 0.56
CA PHE A 56 -14.53 6.37 0.28
C PHE A 56 -14.01 5.55 1.46
N VAL A 57 -14.92 4.92 2.21
CA VAL A 57 -14.58 4.14 3.42
C VAL A 57 -14.89 2.66 3.17
N THR A 58 -13.86 1.83 3.27
CA THR A 58 -14.01 0.38 3.25
C THR A 58 -12.93 -0.28 4.10
N SER A 59 -13.28 -1.40 4.72
CA SER A 59 -12.33 -2.33 5.34
C SER A 59 -11.97 -3.51 4.42
N LYS A 60 -12.62 -3.60 3.25
CA LYS A 60 -12.45 -4.73 2.33
C LYS A 60 -11.31 -4.46 1.35
N HIS A 61 -10.26 -5.27 1.45
CA HIS A 61 -9.05 -5.14 0.63
C HIS A 61 -9.30 -5.10 -0.88
N GLY A 62 -10.04 -6.08 -1.43
CA GLY A 62 -10.33 -6.12 -2.87
C GLY A 62 -11.20 -4.95 -3.33
N GLN A 63 -12.08 -4.44 -2.46
CA GLN A 63 -12.90 -3.27 -2.77
C GLN A 63 -12.03 -2.00 -2.86
N LEU A 64 -11.07 -1.83 -1.96
CA LEU A 64 -10.14 -0.70 -1.98
C LEU A 64 -9.24 -0.73 -3.22
N LEU A 65 -8.73 -1.91 -3.59
CA LEU A 65 -7.92 -2.10 -4.80
C LEU A 65 -8.71 -1.80 -6.08
N GLY A 66 -9.91 -2.35 -6.22
CA GLY A 66 -10.76 -2.09 -7.39
C GLY A 66 -11.17 -0.62 -7.49
N TRP A 67 -11.46 0.01 -6.35
CA TRP A 67 -11.74 1.44 -6.29
C TRP A 67 -10.54 2.29 -6.71
N PHE A 68 -9.34 2.00 -6.20
CA PHE A 68 -8.11 2.70 -6.59
C PHE A 68 -7.86 2.63 -8.10
N ASN A 69 -7.96 1.43 -8.69
CA ASN A 69 -7.79 1.24 -10.12
C ASN A 69 -8.79 2.07 -10.93
N LYS A 70 -10.08 1.98 -10.57
CA LYS A 70 -11.13 2.72 -11.25
C LYS A 70 -10.90 4.23 -11.17
N THR A 71 -10.72 4.76 -9.96
CA THR A 71 -10.70 6.20 -9.73
C THR A 71 -9.38 6.85 -10.17
N PHE A 72 -8.23 6.38 -9.69
CA PHE A 72 -6.96 7.09 -9.90
C PHE A 72 -6.19 6.67 -11.16
N ILE A 73 -6.47 5.48 -11.71
CA ILE A 73 -5.79 4.99 -12.91
C ILE A 73 -6.67 5.22 -14.15
N TYR A 74 -7.91 4.75 -14.14
CA TYR A 74 -8.78 4.82 -15.31
C TYR A 74 -9.51 6.15 -15.47
N GLU A 75 -10.21 6.62 -14.43
CA GLU A 75 -11.08 7.82 -14.53
C GLU A 75 -10.27 9.12 -14.46
N GLU A 76 -9.42 9.27 -13.45
CA GLU A 76 -8.66 10.52 -13.22
C GLU A 76 -7.29 10.53 -13.91
N ASN A 77 -6.76 9.35 -14.28
CA ASN A 77 -5.43 9.19 -14.90
C ASN A 77 -4.31 9.93 -14.12
N VAL A 78 -4.34 9.80 -12.79
CA VAL A 78 -3.40 10.46 -11.84
C VAL A 78 -2.12 9.65 -11.70
N PHE A 79 -2.23 8.32 -11.59
CA PHE A 79 -1.08 7.43 -11.53
C PHE A 79 -1.05 6.52 -12.76
N SER A 80 0.14 6.09 -13.17
CA SER A 80 0.32 5.18 -14.28
C SER A 80 -0.26 3.79 -13.98
N HIS A 81 -0.52 3.02 -15.03
CA HIS A 81 -1.00 1.63 -14.89
C HIS A 81 -0.06 0.74 -14.05
N GLU A 82 1.23 1.05 -14.01
CA GLU A 82 2.23 0.38 -13.16
C GLU A 82 1.83 0.36 -11.67
N PHE A 83 1.19 1.43 -11.17
CA PHE A 83 0.72 1.48 -9.78
C PHE A 83 -0.37 0.44 -9.52
N PHE A 84 -1.25 0.19 -10.49
CA PHE A 84 -2.25 -0.85 -10.34
C PHE A 84 -1.60 -2.25 -10.25
N GLU A 85 -0.64 -2.54 -11.12
CA GLU A 85 0.05 -3.83 -11.09
C GLU A 85 0.87 -4.01 -9.80
N ILE A 86 1.60 -3.00 -9.33
CA ILE A 86 2.30 -3.04 -8.03
C ILE A 86 1.33 -3.38 -6.89
N TYR A 87 0.18 -2.71 -6.83
CA TYR A 87 -0.78 -2.95 -5.74
C TYR A 87 -1.43 -4.35 -5.85
N LYS A 88 -1.77 -4.78 -7.06
CA LYS A 88 -2.36 -6.09 -7.34
C LYS A 88 -1.39 -7.23 -7.04
N GLU A 89 -0.14 -7.10 -7.44
CA GLU A 89 0.92 -8.07 -7.14
C GLU A 89 1.14 -8.17 -5.63
N ALA A 90 1.27 -7.04 -4.92
CA ALA A 90 1.41 -7.05 -3.47
C ALA A 90 0.20 -7.70 -2.77
N PHE A 91 -1.02 -7.47 -3.28
CA PHE A 91 -2.25 -8.09 -2.75
C PHE A 91 -2.23 -9.62 -2.90
N GLU A 92 -1.86 -10.12 -4.09
CA GLU A 92 -1.78 -11.57 -4.33
C GLU A 92 -0.60 -12.21 -3.59
N SER A 93 0.57 -11.58 -3.57
CA SER A 93 1.74 -12.08 -2.83
C SER A 93 1.48 -12.13 -1.32
N ARG A 94 0.72 -11.17 -0.77
CA ARG A 94 0.26 -11.25 0.63
C ARG A 94 -0.68 -12.43 0.85
N ARG A 95 -1.62 -12.70 -0.07
CA ARG A 95 -2.51 -13.86 0.01
C ARG A 95 -1.71 -15.18 0.01
N LYS A 96 -0.66 -15.29 -0.81
CA LYS A 96 0.25 -16.44 -0.80
C LYS A 96 1.01 -16.54 0.53
N SER A 97 1.58 -15.43 1.00
CA SER A 97 2.31 -15.36 2.27
C SER A 97 1.48 -15.82 3.47
N ASP A 98 0.21 -15.46 3.51
CA ASP A 98 -0.68 -15.72 4.64
C ASP A 98 -1.29 -17.14 4.62
N TYR A 99 -1.49 -17.73 3.43
CA TYR A 99 -2.31 -18.93 3.27
C TYR A 99 -1.63 -20.10 2.55
N GLU A 100 -0.52 -19.89 1.85
CA GLU A 100 0.19 -20.94 1.12
C GLU A 100 1.47 -21.37 1.88
N PHE A 101 1.36 -22.43 2.69
CA PHE A 101 2.46 -22.95 3.52
C PHE A 101 3.72 -23.36 2.76
N SER A 102 3.60 -23.70 1.47
CA SER A 102 4.72 -24.10 0.61
C SER A 102 5.40 -22.92 -0.10
N TRP A 103 4.79 -21.74 -0.10
CA TRP A 103 5.33 -20.57 -0.80
C TRP A 103 6.51 -19.99 -0.03
N LYS A 104 7.64 -19.81 -0.72
CA LYS A 104 8.86 -19.23 -0.18
C LYS A 104 9.35 -18.13 -1.12
N PRO A 105 9.22 -16.85 -0.76
CA PRO A 105 9.82 -15.80 -1.53
C PRO A 105 11.33 -15.83 -1.37
N ASN A 106 12.07 -15.46 -2.42
CA ASN A 106 13.50 -15.19 -2.30
C ASN A 106 13.73 -13.74 -1.81
N ARG A 107 14.94 -13.44 -1.35
CA ARG A 107 15.22 -12.13 -0.74
C ARG A 107 15.22 -11.00 -1.77
N GLU A 108 15.70 -11.29 -2.97
CA GLU A 108 15.85 -10.33 -4.07
C GLU A 108 14.50 -9.78 -4.49
N ASP A 109 13.49 -10.65 -4.65
CA ASP A 109 12.12 -10.26 -4.99
C ASP A 109 11.52 -9.39 -3.89
N ILE A 110 11.67 -9.76 -2.61
CA ILE A 110 11.14 -8.96 -1.49
C ILE A 110 11.82 -7.59 -1.38
N LEU A 111 13.11 -7.50 -1.70
CA LEU A 111 13.81 -6.22 -1.74
C LEU A 111 13.28 -5.33 -2.87
N SER A 112 13.01 -5.90 -4.05
CA SER A 112 12.38 -5.20 -5.17
C SER A 112 10.98 -4.73 -4.80
N ASP A 113 10.15 -5.60 -4.23
CA ASP A 113 8.80 -5.28 -3.77
C ASP A 113 8.79 -4.18 -2.71
N LEU A 114 9.76 -4.20 -1.78
CA LEU A 114 9.91 -3.15 -0.78
C LEU A 114 10.22 -1.80 -1.44
N GLU A 115 11.08 -1.77 -2.45
CA GLU A 115 11.44 -0.53 -3.13
C GLU A 115 10.26 0.02 -3.96
N SER A 116 9.56 -0.85 -4.67
CA SER A 116 8.30 -0.50 -5.36
C SER A 116 7.28 0.08 -4.39
N ALA A 117 7.11 -0.53 -3.20
CA ALA A 117 6.17 -0.03 -2.19
C ALA A 117 6.59 1.31 -1.58
N LYS A 118 7.89 1.56 -1.35
CA LYS A 118 8.36 2.88 -0.90
C LYS A 118 8.03 3.96 -1.93
N ASN A 119 8.36 3.72 -3.21
CA ASN A 119 8.06 4.66 -4.29
C ASN A 119 6.54 4.90 -4.40
N PHE A 120 5.74 3.84 -4.32
CA PHE A 120 4.29 3.92 -4.33
C PHE A 120 3.75 4.81 -3.20
N VAL A 121 4.15 4.54 -1.95
CA VAL A 121 3.73 5.31 -0.77
C VAL A 121 4.18 6.76 -0.87
N GLN A 122 5.42 7.01 -1.30
CA GLN A 122 5.95 8.35 -1.48
C GLN A 122 5.13 9.13 -2.51
N LYS A 123 4.80 8.54 -3.66
CA LYS A 123 4.05 9.21 -4.72
C LYS A 123 2.62 9.56 -4.29
N ILE A 124 1.99 8.72 -3.48
CA ILE A 124 0.69 9.05 -2.89
C ILE A 124 0.80 10.20 -1.88
N LYS A 125 1.83 10.20 -1.03
CA LYS A 125 2.06 11.31 -0.09
C LYS A 125 2.29 12.63 -0.82
N GLU A 126 3.10 12.62 -1.89
CA GLU A 126 3.34 13.78 -2.75
C GLU A 126 2.02 14.28 -3.35
N TYR A 127 1.22 13.39 -3.92
CA TYR A 127 -0.09 13.74 -4.47
C TYR A 127 -0.99 14.38 -3.42
N VAL A 128 -1.15 13.76 -2.24
CA VAL A 128 -2.02 14.27 -1.16
C VAL A 128 -1.53 15.60 -0.58
N SER A 129 -0.22 15.80 -0.48
CA SER A 129 0.37 17.06 0.01
C SER A 129 0.11 18.24 -0.93
N ASN A 130 -0.02 17.98 -2.23
CA ASN A 130 -0.30 19.00 -3.24
C ASN A 130 -1.79 19.38 -3.36
N LEU A 131 -2.68 18.77 -2.56
CA LEU A 131 -4.14 18.95 -2.68
C LEU A 131 -4.74 20.04 -1.78
N ASP A 132 -3.96 21.02 -1.31
CA ASP A 132 -4.41 22.11 -0.43
C ASP A 132 -5.33 21.63 0.72
N ILE A 133 -4.84 20.65 1.50
CA ILE A 133 -5.56 20.14 2.69
C ILE A 133 -5.52 21.17 3.83
#